data_AF-A0A7J8VVB4-F1
#
_entry.id   AF-A0A7J8VVB4-F1
#
_cell.length_a   1.000
_cell.length_b   1.000
_cell.length_c   1.000
_cell.angle_alpha   90.00
_cell.angle_beta   90.00
_cell.angle_gamma   90.00
#
_symmetry.space_group_name_H-M   'P 1'
#
loop_
_entity.id
_entity.type
_entity.pdbx_description
1 polymer ?
#
loop_
_entity_poly.entity_id
_entity_poly.type
_entity_poly.pdbx_seq_one_letter_code
_entity_poly.pdbx_strand_id
1 'polypeptide(L)' 'MESCGSIEEGCTTPKHLMPEAFQCPPPPRKKSRGESKREPPKNGYFQPPDLDSLFTMKSRPEACA' A
#
# COMPACT_ATOMS: atom_id res chain seq x y z
N MET A 1 48.13 40.42 -12.89
CA MET A 1 47.82 39.49 -13.97
C MET A 1 47.18 38.24 -13.37
N GLU A 2 45.86 38.20 -13.48
CA GLU A 2 44.95 37.05 -13.50
C GLU A 2 45.63 35.68 -13.76
N SER A 3 45.22 34.55 -13.15
CA SER A 3 43.83 34.08 -13.09
C SER A 3 43.63 33.01 -12.00
N CYS A 4 42.47 33.10 -11.33
CA CYS A 4 41.88 32.06 -10.50
C CYS A 4 41.48 30.87 -11.38
N GLY A 5 42.06 29.70 -11.13
CA GLY A 5 41.69 28.47 -11.81
C GLY A 5 40.24 28.10 -11.47
N SER A 6 39.35 28.38 -12.40
CA SER A 6 37.91 28.10 -12.37
C SER A 6 37.62 26.63 -12.03
N ILE A 7 37.10 26.37 -10.83
CA ILE A 7 36.42 25.11 -10.48
C ILE A 7 34.94 25.35 -10.72
N GLU A 8 34.53 25.38 -11.99
CA GLU A 8 33.12 25.59 -12.38
C GLU A 8 32.60 24.36 -13.15
N GLU A 9 32.92 23.15 -12.69
CA GLU A 9 32.27 21.93 -13.16
C GLU A 9 31.10 21.62 -12.22
N GLY A 10 30.08 22.48 -12.28
CA GLY A 10 28.81 22.23 -11.59
C GLY A 10 28.11 20.98 -12.10
N CYS A 11 27.24 20.39 -11.27
CA CYS A 11 26.38 19.28 -11.67
C CYS A 11 25.49 19.69 -12.86
N THR A 12 25.69 19.08 -14.03
CA THR A 12 24.85 19.31 -15.22
C THR A 12 23.84 18.18 -15.42
N THR A 13 22.61 18.55 -15.82
CA THR A 13 21.59 17.57 -16.23
C THR A 13 22.07 16.72 -17.42
N PRO A 14 21.95 15.38 -17.37
CA PRO A 14 22.28 14.51 -18.48
C PRO A 14 21.50 14.91 -19.75
N LYS A 15 22.22 15.11 -20.86
CA LYS A 15 21.67 15.58 -22.14
C LYS A 15 20.95 14.50 -22.96
N HIS A 16 21.15 13.24 -22.61
CA HIS A 16 20.54 12.11 -23.31
C HIS A 16 19.29 11.68 -22.56
N LEU A 17 18.14 11.82 -23.20
CA LEU A 17 16.89 11.26 -22.70
C LEU A 17 16.97 9.73 -22.84
N MET A 18 16.54 9.00 -21.82
CA MET A 18 16.38 7.54 -21.95
C MET A 18 15.43 7.27 -23.12
N PRO A 19 15.70 6.27 -23.98
CA PRO A 19 14.76 5.89 -25.02
C PRO A 19 13.39 5.70 -24.37
N GLU A 20 12.38 6.35 -24.93
CA GLU A 20 11.00 6.31 -24.43
C GLU A 20 10.39 4.95 -24.75
N ALA A 21 10.91 3.90 -24.11
CA ALA A 21 10.43 2.54 -24.25
C ALA A 21 9.50 2.24 -23.08
N PHE A 22 8.30 2.83 -23.07
CA PHE A 22 7.33 2.54 -22.01
C PHE A 22 5.90 2.50 -22.53
N GLN A 23 5.63 1.68 -23.56
CA GLN A 23 4.29 1.08 -23.61
C GLN A 23 4.19 0.13 -22.41
N CYS A 24 3.55 0.60 -21.34
CA CYS A 24 3.20 -0.25 -20.21
C CYS A 24 2.49 -1.49 -20.74
N PRO A 25 2.83 -2.70 -20.24
CA PRO A 25 2.07 -3.88 -20.62
C PRO A 25 0.60 -3.64 -20.30
N PRO A 26 -0.33 -4.18 -21.12
CA PRO A 26 -1.75 -4.02 -20.86
C PRO A 26 -2.10 -4.54 -19.46
N PRO A 27 -3.08 -3.91 -18.79
CA PRO A 27 -3.43 -4.26 -17.42
C PRO A 27 -3.81 -5.75 -17.31
N PRO A 28 -3.44 -6.40 -16.19
CA PRO A 28 -3.78 -7.80 -15.98
C PRO A 28 -5.31 -7.99 -16.03
N ARG A 29 -5.75 -9.04 -16.72
CA ARG A 29 -7.18 -9.34 -16.84
C ARG A 29 -7.76 -9.68 -15.48
N LYS A 30 -8.83 -8.98 -15.10
CA LYS A 30 -9.61 -9.31 -13.90
C LYS A 30 -10.18 -10.72 -14.06
N LYS A 31 -9.92 -11.59 -13.08
CA LYS A 31 -10.57 -12.91 -13.01
C LYS A 31 -12.09 -12.72 -12.88
N SER A 32 -12.88 -13.56 -13.55
CA SER A 32 -14.31 -13.61 -13.31
C SER A 32 -14.53 -13.91 -11.83
N ARG A 33 -15.27 -13.04 -11.12
CA ARG A 33 -15.83 -13.43 -9.83
C ARG A 33 -16.78 -14.57 -10.18
N GLY A 34 -16.56 -15.76 -9.61
CA GLY A 34 -17.50 -16.87 -9.76
C GLY A 34 -18.91 -16.33 -9.51
N GLU A 35 -19.80 -16.60 -10.46
CA GLU A 35 -21.11 -15.93 -10.57
C GLU A 35 -22.06 -16.21 -9.41
N SER A 36 -21.68 -17.08 -8.48
CA SER A 36 -22.42 -17.27 -7.25
C SER A 36 -22.08 -16.16 -6.26
N LYS A 37 -23.07 -15.29 -6.03
CA LYS A 37 -23.20 -14.63 -4.73
C LYS A 37 -23.16 -15.75 -3.69
N ARG A 38 -22.08 -15.82 -2.92
CA ARG A 38 -21.97 -16.80 -1.83
C ARG A 38 -23.14 -16.53 -0.89
N GLU A 39 -24.00 -17.52 -0.69
CA GLU A 39 -25.07 -17.43 0.29
C GLU A 39 -24.45 -17.10 1.66
N PRO A 40 -25.06 -16.22 2.46
CA PRO A 40 -24.65 -16.07 3.84
C PRO A 40 -24.61 -17.44 4.55
N PRO A 41 -23.70 -17.65 5.51
CA PRO A 41 -23.67 -18.89 6.27
C PRO A 41 -25.01 -19.12 6.96
N LYS A 42 -25.52 -20.37 6.88
CA LYS A 42 -26.81 -20.77 7.46
C LYS A 42 -26.93 -20.47 8.97
N ASN A 43 -25.81 -20.45 9.67
CA ASN A 43 -25.74 -20.31 11.12
C ASN A 43 -25.25 -18.92 11.56
N GLY A 44 -25.30 -17.93 10.66
CA GLY A 44 -24.68 -16.62 10.87
C GLY A 44 -23.16 -16.64 10.71
N TYR A 45 -22.55 -15.45 10.70
CA TYR A 45 -21.10 -15.30 10.48
C TYR A 45 -20.27 -15.53 11.74
N PHE A 46 -20.87 -15.36 12.92
CA PHE A 46 -20.23 -15.48 14.21
C PHE A 46 -21.09 -16.34 15.11
N GLN A 47 -20.47 -17.30 15.77
CA GLN A 47 -21.12 -18.06 16.82
C GLN A 47 -20.97 -17.30 18.15
N PRO A 48 -21.90 -17.46 19.11
CA PRO A 48 -21.80 -16.81 20.42
C PRO A 48 -20.41 -16.82 21.09
N PRO A 49 -19.68 -17.97 21.15
CA PRO A 49 -18.34 -17.98 21.77
C PRO A 49 -17.30 -17.11 21.05
N ASP A 50 -17.50 -16.83 19.75
CA ASP A 50 -16.61 -15.96 18.97
C ASP A 50 -16.71 -14.52 19.44
N LEU A 51 -17.91 -14.07 19.83
CA LEU A 51 -18.17 -12.71 20.29
C LEU A 51 -17.71 -12.51 21.73
N ASP A 52 -18.02 -13.46 22.61
CA ASP A 52 -17.64 -13.39 24.02
C ASP A 52 -16.11 -13.23 24.17
N SER A 53 -15.33 -13.90 23.33
CA SER A 53 -13.88 -13.82 23.31
C SER A 53 -13.35 -12.41 22.97
N LEU A 54 -14.07 -11.64 22.14
CA LEU A 54 -13.70 -10.27 21.78
C LEU A 54 -13.98 -9.26 22.90
N PHE A 55 -15.06 -9.49 23.66
CA PHE A 55 -15.51 -8.56 24.71
C PHE A 55 -15.04 -8.95 26.12
N THR A 56 -14.50 -10.16 26.31
CA THR A 56 -13.92 -10.61 27.60
C THR A 56 -12.57 -9.95 27.92
N MET A 57 -12.26 -8.80 27.29
CA MET A 57 -11.12 -7.99 27.70
C MET A 57 -11.32 -7.52 29.14
N LYS A 58 -10.34 -7.82 30.00
CA LYS A 58 -10.29 -7.29 31.37
C LYS A 58 -10.40 -5.77 31.29
N SER A 59 -11.33 -5.17 32.03
CA SER A 59 -11.38 -3.71 32.17
C SER A 59 -9.99 -3.23 32.60
N ARG A 60 -9.39 -2.35 31.80
CA ARG A 60 -8.13 -1.73 32.18
C ARG A 60 -8.43 -0.82 33.37
N PRO A 61 -7.70 -0.92 34.50
CA PRO A 61 -7.87 0.06 35.56
C PRO A 61 -7.63 1.45 34.97
N GLU A 62 -8.64 2.30 35.12
CA GLU A 62 -8.55 3.71 34.75
C GLU A 62 -7.56 4.38 35.71
N ALA A 63 -6.65 5.19 35.17
CA ALA A 63 -5.78 5.99 36.01
C ALA A 63 -6.59 7.18 36.53
N CYS A 64 -6.73 7.32 37.85
CA CYS A 64 -7.33 8.51 38.44
C CYS A 64 -6.50 9.75 38.10
N ALA A 65 -7.19 10.86 37.81
CA ALA A 65 -6.62 12.18 37.58
C ALA A 65 -6.09 12.81 38.87
#